data_AF-A0AB34FCI9-F1
#
_entry.id   AF-A0AB34FCI9-F1
#
_cell.length_a   1.000
_cell.length_b   1.000
_cell.length_c   1.000
_cell.angle_alpha   90.00
_cell.angle_beta   90.00
_cell.angle_gamma   90.00
#
_symmetry.space_group_name_H-M   'P 1'
#
loop_
_entity.id
_entity.type
_entity.pdbx_description
1 polymer ?
#
loop_
_entity_poly.entity_id
_entity_poly.type
_entity_poly.pdbx_seq_one_letter_code
_entity_poly.pdbx_strand_id
1 'polypeptide(L)'
;MSRGRGHANLCSITGSTIIQCGAVPVSSGDADDLSRVRLAKAYGTHIMHVLYVLLYGKWDTIAMLEDDDDWITSPQFAECASHAISASQSLSFILTIDPELSFMSYLFGIYLLQGSFIFLLFADRMPQLGSNESVEQACETIIRAHERNFRKVLRSILYSVQNPSPTDWEAHVA
;
A
#
# COMPACT_ATOMS: atom_id res chain seq x y z
N MET A 1 76.28 -13.77 -28.22
CA MET A 1 76.55 -12.59 -27.36
C MET A 1 75.26 -11.78 -27.33
N SER A 2 74.55 -11.43 -26.27
CA SER A 2 74.69 -11.37 -24.79
C SER A 2 73.25 -11.37 -24.24
N ARG A 3 72.81 -12.30 -23.36
CA ARG A 3 72.66 -12.18 -21.89
C ARG A 3 72.10 -10.86 -21.31
N GLY A 4 71.02 -11.01 -20.51
CA GLY A 4 70.49 -10.08 -19.46
C GLY A 4 68.95 -10.09 -19.47
N ARG A 5 68.16 -10.75 -18.60
CA ARG A 5 68.06 -10.88 -17.12
C ARG A 5 67.51 -9.63 -16.41
N GLY A 6 66.32 -9.76 -15.81
CA GLY A 6 65.70 -8.87 -14.81
C GLY A 6 64.75 -7.82 -15.42
N HIS A 7 63.58 -7.48 -14.89
CA HIS A 7 63.02 -7.57 -13.54
C HIS A 7 61.48 -7.57 -13.63
N ALA A 8 60.83 -8.36 -12.79
CA ALA A 8 59.41 -8.21 -12.48
C ALA A 8 59.23 -6.93 -11.65
N ASN A 9 58.43 -5.99 -12.12
CA ASN A 9 58.04 -4.83 -11.32
C ASN A 9 56.88 -5.20 -10.42
N LEU A 10 57.23 -5.47 -9.17
CA LEU A 10 56.37 -5.53 -8.00
C LEU A 10 55.77 -4.12 -7.80
N CYS A 11 54.51 -3.91 -8.15
CA CYS A 11 53.82 -2.66 -7.84
C CYS A 11 53.44 -2.67 -6.35
N SER A 12 54.07 -1.79 -5.59
CA SER A 12 53.89 -1.59 -4.16
C SER A 12 52.47 -1.12 -3.84
N ILE A 13 51.80 -1.80 -2.91
CA ILE A 13 50.53 -1.39 -2.32
C ILE A 13 50.82 -0.30 -1.30
N THR A 14 50.68 0.96 -1.69
CA THR A 14 50.54 2.09 -0.75
C THR A 14 49.76 3.21 -1.43
N GLY A 15 48.56 3.51 -0.92
CA GLY A 15 47.84 4.73 -1.27
C GLY A 15 46.36 4.50 -1.54
N SER A 16 45.52 4.91 -0.59
CA SER A 16 44.07 4.97 -0.65
C SER A 16 43.56 5.50 -2.00
N THR A 17 43.03 4.60 -2.83
CA THR A 17 42.21 4.98 -3.98
C THR A 17 40.78 4.61 -3.63
N ILE A 18 39.98 5.61 -3.30
CA ILE A 18 38.53 5.48 -3.32
C ILE A 18 38.17 5.10 -4.75
N ILE A 19 37.62 3.89 -4.95
CA ILE A 19 36.92 3.54 -6.17
C ILE A 19 35.75 4.53 -6.25
N GLN A 20 35.92 5.59 -7.04
CA GLN A 20 34.83 6.46 -7.43
C GLN A 20 33.97 5.66 -8.41
N CYS A 21 33.01 4.92 -7.84
CA CYS A 21 31.93 4.32 -8.59
C CYS A 21 31.21 5.48 -9.27
N GLY A 22 31.39 5.63 -10.58
CA GLY A 22 30.78 6.70 -11.34
C GLY A 22 29.28 6.66 -11.12
N ALA A 23 28.75 7.69 -10.47
CA ALA A 23 27.32 7.93 -10.43
C ALA A 23 26.89 8.19 -11.88
N VAL A 24 26.35 7.16 -12.53
CA VAL A 24 25.61 7.32 -13.77
C VAL A 24 24.50 8.33 -13.46
N PRO A 25 24.38 9.45 -14.18
CA PRO A 25 23.25 10.34 -14.00
C PRO A 25 22.01 9.56 -14.41
N VAL A 26 21.25 9.10 -13.40
CA VAL A 26 19.94 8.48 -13.60
C VAL A 26 19.09 9.51 -14.33
N SER A 27 18.64 9.16 -15.53
CA SER A 27 17.75 10.01 -16.29
C SER A 27 16.47 10.22 -15.46
N SER A 28 15.91 11.43 -15.50
CA SER A 28 14.70 11.74 -14.73
C SER A 28 13.50 10.84 -15.09
N GLY A 29 13.52 10.19 -16.26
CA GLY A 29 12.51 9.22 -16.70
C GLY A 29 12.59 7.88 -15.95
N ASP A 30 13.79 7.34 -15.72
CA ASP A 30 13.95 6.04 -15.05
C ASP A 30 13.54 6.08 -13.56
N ALA A 31 13.72 7.24 -12.92
CA ALA A 31 13.33 7.46 -11.53
C ALA A 31 11.80 7.54 -11.37
N ASP A 32 11.10 8.16 -12.33
CA ASP A 32 9.64 8.26 -12.33
C ASP A 32 8.99 6.89 -12.57
N ASP A 33 9.50 6.13 -13.54
CA ASP A 33 9.01 4.78 -13.83
C ASP A 33 9.21 3.83 -12.63
N LEU A 34 10.36 3.90 -11.96
CA LEU A 34 10.60 3.11 -10.75
C LEU A 34 9.65 3.49 -9.60
N SER A 35 9.26 4.76 -9.49
CA SER A 35 8.30 5.24 -8.50
C SER A 35 6.89 4.70 -8.76
N ARG A 36 6.45 4.68 -10.03
CA ARG A 36 5.16 4.15 -10.45
C ARG A 36 5.06 2.64 -10.27
N VAL A 37 6.14 1.91 -10.55
CA VAL A 37 6.22 0.46 -10.30
C VAL A 37 6.10 0.15 -8.80
N ARG A 38 6.74 0.96 -7.93
CA ARG A 38 6.62 0.81 -6.47
C ARG A 38 5.20 1.06 -5.99
N LEU A 39 4.53 2.09 -6.52
CA LEU A 39 3.11 2.36 -6.23
C LEU A 39 2.24 1.18 -6.66
N ALA A 40 2.31 0.77 -7.93
CA ALA A 40 1.52 -0.34 -8.45
C ALA A 40 1.71 -1.62 -7.64
N LYS A 41 2.95 -1.93 -7.24
CA LYS A 41 3.26 -3.07 -6.38
C LYS A 41 2.60 -2.93 -5.01
N ALA A 42 2.74 -1.79 -4.34
CA ALA A 42 2.17 -1.58 -3.00
C ALA A 42 0.64 -1.69 -3.00
N TYR A 43 -0.02 -1.02 -3.95
CA TYR A 43 -1.46 -1.10 -4.16
C TYR A 43 -1.92 -2.53 -4.48
N GLY A 44 -1.21 -3.21 -5.38
CA GLY A 44 -1.49 -4.60 -5.75
C GLY A 44 -1.38 -5.54 -4.55
N THR A 45 -0.32 -5.42 -3.74
CA THR A 45 -0.16 -6.22 -2.52
C THR A 45 -1.32 -6.01 -1.54
N HIS A 46 -1.72 -4.75 -1.30
CA HIS A 46 -2.86 -4.47 -0.43
C HIS A 46 -4.15 -5.13 -0.96
N ILE A 47 -4.48 -4.94 -2.24
CA ILE A 47 -5.67 -5.52 -2.86
C ILE A 47 -5.64 -7.05 -2.80
N MET A 48 -4.49 -7.69 -3.04
CA MET A 48 -4.35 -9.15 -2.94
C MET A 48 -4.69 -9.67 -1.54
N HIS A 49 -4.25 -8.99 -0.49
CA HIS A 49 -4.63 -9.36 0.87
C HIS A 49 -6.12 -9.17 1.14
N VAL A 50 -6.71 -8.07 0.67
CA VAL A 50 -8.16 -7.83 0.80
C VAL A 50 -8.96 -8.90 0.05
N LEU A 51 -8.58 -9.24 -1.18
CA LEU A 51 -9.23 -10.29 -1.95
C LEU A 51 -9.13 -11.66 -1.26
N TYR A 52 -8.02 -11.95 -0.58
CA TYR A 52 -7.90 -13.18 0.22
C TYR A 52 -8.91 -13.18 1.38
N VAL A 53 -8.98 -12.07 2.13
CA VAL A 53 -9.95 -11.91 3.22
C VAL A 53 -11.38 -12.07 2.73
N LEU A 54 -11.70 -11.52 1.56
CA LEU A 54 -13.02 -11.68 0.95
C LEU A 54 -13.27 -13.13 0.52
N LEU A 55 -12.30 -13.79 -0.12
CA LEU A 55 -12.46 -15.16 -0.61
C LEU A 55 -12.69 -16.18 0.52
N TYR A 56 -11.99 -16.02 1.64
CA TYR A 56 -12.05 -16.95 2.79
C TYR A 56 -13.00 -16.49 3.90
N GLY A 57 -13.40 -15.21 3.89
CA GLY A 57 -14.41 -14.66 4.78
C GLY A 57 -15.83 -14.91 4.29
N LYS A 58 -16.79 -14.80 5.19
CA LYS A 58 -18.18 -14.59 4.80
C LYS A 58 -18.24 -13.23 4.11
N TRP A 59 -18.44 -13.21 2.79
CA TRP A 59 -18.50 -12.01 1.92
C TRP A 59 -19.45 -10.91 2.43
N ASP A 60 -20.35 -11.27 3.33
CA ASP A 60 -21.30 -10.38 3.98
C ASP A 60 -20.88 -10.09 5.43
N THR A 61 -20.69 -8.80 5.75
CA THR A 61 -20.38 -8.30 7.09
C THR A 61 -21.39 -8.71 8.14
N ILE A 62 -22.68 -8.85 7.78
CA ILE A 62 -23.73 -9.22 8.74
C ILE A 62 -23.56 -10.69 9.12
N ALA A 63 -23.50 -11.59 8.13
CA ALA A 63 -23.23 -13.01 8.34
C ALA A 63 -21.87 -13.28 9.01
N MET A 64 -20.91 -12.35 8.85
CA MET A 64 -19.61 -12.40 9.50
C MET A 64 -19.67 -12.00 11.00
N LEU A 65 -20.55 -11.06 11.36
CA LEU A 65 -20.76 -10.57 12.73
C LEU A 65 -21.67 -11.49 13.56
N GLU A 66 -22.67 -12.12 12.93
CA GLU A 66 -23.63 -13.00 13.60
C GLU A 66 -22.97 -14.30 14.12
N ASP A 67 -21.83 -14.71 13.54
CA ASP A 67 -21.01 -15.85 14.00
C ASP A 67 -21.80 -17.16 14.18
N ASP A 68 -22.87 -17.35 13.41
CA ASP A 68 -23.81 -18.49 13.51
C ASP A 68 -23.14 -19.88 13.40
N ASP A 69 -21.91 -19.96 12.88
CA ASP A 69 -21.18 -21.21 12.61
C ASP A 69 -19.85 -21.34 13.42
N ASP A 70 -19.64 -20.57 14.49
CA ASP A 70 -18.38 -20.52 15.26
C ASP A 70 -17.14 -20.22 14.40
N TRP A 71 -17.32 -19.57 13.25
CA TRP A 71 -16.29 -19.32 12.25
C TRP A 71 -15.12 -18.51 12.84
N ILE A 72 -15.39 -17.62 13.79
CA ILE A 72 -14.35 -16.81 14.44
C ILE A 72 -13.33 -17.67 15.21
N THR A 73 -13.71 -18.86 15.68
CA THR A 73 -12.80 -19.78 16.38
C THR A 73 -12.03 -20.70 15.42
N SER A 74 -12.37 -20.65 14.13
CA SER A 74 -11.80 -21.53 13.11
C SER A 74 -10.38 -21.09 12.71
N PRO A 75 -9.53 -22.03 12.22
CA PRO A 75 -8.22 -21.69 11.67
C PRO A 75 -8.32 -20.78 10.43
N GLN A 76 -9.43 -20.82 9.70
CA GLN A 76 -9.70 -19.94 8.56
C GLN A 76 -9.78 -18.46 8.98
N PHE A 77 -10.36 -18.19 10.16
CA PHE A 77 -10.40 -16.84 10.71
C PHE A 77 -8.99 -16.33 11.05
N ALA A 78 -8.13 -17.16 11.64
CA ALA A 78 -6.75 -16.79 11.96
C ALA A 78 -5.94 -16.42 10.70
N GLU A 79 -6.15 -17.14 9.59
CA GLU A 79 -5.56 -16.79 8.29
C GLU A 79 -6.13 -15.48 7.74
N CYS A 80 -7.45 -15.28 7.77
CA CYS A 80 -8.07 -14.00 7.38
C CYS A 80 -7.55 -12.82 8.20
N ALA A 81 -7.39 -13.00 9.51
CA ALA A 81 -6.80 -12.02 10.42
C ALA A 81 -5.36 -11.66 10.04
N SER A 82 -4.52 -12.65 9.79
CA SER A 82 -3.13 -12.46 9.36
C SER A 82 -3.05 -11.66 8.05
N HIS A 83 -3.91 -12.01 7.08
CA HIS A 83 -4.00 -11.29 5.82
C HIS A 83 -4.52 -9.86 5.99
N ALA A 84 -5.49 -9.62 6.87
CA ALA A 84 -5.97 -8.27 7.18
C ALA A 84 -4.87 -7.39 7.80
N ILE A 85 -4.07 -7.94 8.73
CA ILE A 85 -2.91 -7.24 9.30
C ILE A 85 -1.87 -6.94 8.22
N SER A 86 -1.58 -7.90 7.34
CA SER A 86 -0.63 -7.69 6.23
C SER A 86 -1.16 -6.64 5.22
N ALA A 87 -2.48 -6.57 5.02
CA ALA A 87 -3.12 -5.50 4.24
C ALA A 87 -2.90 -4.13 4.88
N SER A 88 -3.03 -4.02 6.21
CA SER A 88 -2.81 -2.76 6.94
C SER A 88 -1.35 -2.31 6.89
N GLN A 89 -0.39 -3.24 6.95
CA GLN A 89 1.04 -2.92 6.78
C GLN A 89 1.34 -2.40 5.38
N SER A 90 0.79 -3.05 4.35
CA SER A 90 0.89 -2.59 2.97
C SER A 90 0.26 -1.20 2.79
N LEU A 91 -0.87 -0.95 3.43
CA LEU A 91 -1.54 0.35 3.44
C LEU A 91 -0.73 1.43 4.15
N SER A 92 -0.10 1.11 5.29
CA SER A 92 0.81 2.03 5.98
C SER A 92 1.92 2.48 5.03
N PHE A 93 2.54 1.54 4.30
CA PHE A 93 3.53 1.85 3.29
C PHE A 93 2.95 2.72 2.16
N ILE A 94 1.76 2.41 1.63
CA ILE A 94 1.08 3.25 0.63
C ILE A 94 0.93 4.68 1.13
N LEU A 95 0.49 4.89 2.37
CA LEU A 95 0.30 6.23 2.95
C LEU A 95 1.60 7.03 3.11
N THR A 96 2.77 6.38 3.09
CA THR A 96 4.08 7.06 3.09
C THR A 96 4.49 7.55 1.71
N ILE A 97 4.11 6.84 0.64
CA ILE A 97 4.51 7.15 -0.74
C ILE A 97 3.43 7.89 -1.55
N ASP A 98 2.16 7.72 -1.18
CA ASP A 98 0.99 8.39 -1.79
C ASP A 98 -0.03 8.74 -0.67
N PRO A 99 0.23 9.81 0.09
CA PRO A 99 -0.59 10.18 1.25
C PRO A 99 -2.02 10.59 0.87
N GLU A 100 -2.23 11.06 -0.36
CA GLU A 100 -3.54 11.47 -0.89
C GLU A 100 -4.24 10.34 -1.65
N LEU A 101 -3.69 9.12 -1.64
CA LEU A 101 -4.21 7.93 -2.32
C LEU A 101 -4.60 8.20 -3.79
N SER A 102 -3.80 9.00 -4.49
CA SER A 102 -4.05 9.51 -5.84
C SER A 102 -3.94 8.50 -6.96
N PHE A 103 -3.16 7.43 -6.78
CA PHE A 103 -2.87 6.49 -7.85
C PHE A 103 -4.09 5.69 -8.34
N MET A 104 -4.96 5.21 -7.44
CA MET A 104 -6.16 4.42 -7.78
C MET A 104 -7.36 4.70 -6.87
N SER A 105 -7.66 5.98 -6.59
CA SER A 105 -8.57 6.36 -5.49
C SER A 105 -9.94 5.70 -5.51
N TYR A 106 -10.61 5.62 -6.66
CA TYR A 106 -11.98 5.07 -6.75
C TYR A 106 -12.02 3.58 -6.41
N LEU A 107 -11.22 2.78 -7.11
CA LEU A 107 -11.17 1.34 -6.91
C LEU A 107 -10.59 0.99 -5.53
N PHE A 108 -9.54 1.71 -5.13
CA PHE A 108 -8.88 1.49 -3.86
C PHE A 108 -9.79 1.79 -2.67
N GLY A 109 -10.65 2.81 -2.76
CA GLY A 109 -11.60 3.12 -1.69
C GLY A 109 -12.57 1.97 -1.36
N ILE A 110 -12.99 1.22 -2.37
CA ILE A 110 -13.86 0.04 -2.20
C ILE A 110 -13.11 -1.07 -1.46
N TYR A 111 -11.88 -1.38 -1.89
CA TYR A 111 -11.06 -2.41 -1.24
C TYR A 111 -10.58 -1.99 0.16
N LEU A 112 -10.36 -0.70 0.40
CA LEU A 112 -10.04 -0.16 1.72
C LEU A 112 -11.20 -0.41 2.71
N LEU A 113 -12.43 -0.16 2.26
CA LEU A 113 -13.63 -0.45 3.04
C LEU A 113 -13.79 -1.95 3.27
N GLN A 114 -13.67 -2.77 2.23
CA GLN A 114 -13.80 -4.22 2.33
C GLN A 114 -12.73 -4.86 3.24
N GLY A 115 -11.49 -4.39 3.17
CA GLY A 115 -10.40 -4.84 4.05
C GLY A 115 -10.61 -4.47 5.51
N SER A 116 -11.50 -3.51 5.80
CA SER A 116 -11.79 -3.06 7.17
C SER A 116 -12.76 -3.95 7.94
N PHE A 117 -13.47 -4.87 7.27
CA PHE A 117 -14.48 -5.71 7.89
C PHE A 117 -13.92 -6.61 9.02
N ILE A 118 -12.74 -7.21 8.82
CA ILE A 118 -12.07 -8.00 9.86
C ILE A 118 -11.70 -7.16 11.08
N PHE A 119 -11.35 -5.88 10.89
CA PHE A 119 -11.04 -4.99 11.99
C PHE A 119 -12.28 -4.58 12.78
N LEU A 120 -13.48 -4.58 12.18
CA LEU A 120 -14.74 -4.38 12.90
C LEU A 120 -15.00 -5.54 13.87
N LEU A 121 -14.74 -6.78 13.46
CA LEU A 121 -14.83 -7.94 14.36
C LEU A 121 -13.82 -7.86 15.50
N PHE A 122 -12.57 -7.44 15.19
CA PHE A 122 -11.57 -7.24 16.22
C PHE A 122 -11.98 -6.14 17.20
N ALA A 123 -12.53 -5.03 16.73
CA ALA A 123 -12.99 -3.96 17.62
C ALA A 123 -14.13 -4.42 18.54
N ASP A 124 -15.06 -5.24 18.04
CA ASP A 124 -16.16 -5.82 18.83
C ASP A 124 -15.65 -6.82 19.89
N ARG A 125 -14.63 -7.63 19.54
CA ARG A 125 -14.13 -8.72 20.39
C ARG A 125 -12.86 -8.40 21.19
N MET A 126 -12.18 -7.29 20.92
CA MET A 126 -11.01 -6.79 21.68
C MET A 126 -11.24 -6.73 23.20
N PRO A 127 -12.44 -6.35 23.71
CA PRO A 127 -12.72 -6.40 25.15
C PRO A 127 -12.60 -7.81 25.75
N GLN A 128 -12.68 -8.86 24.93
CA GLN A 128 -12.71 -10.26 25.34
C GLN A 128 -11.37 -11.00 25.09
N LEU A 129 -10.64 -10.66 24.01
CA LEU A 129 -9.39 -11.33 23.61
C LEU A 129 -8.10 -10.73 24.22
N GLY A 130 -8.18 -9.54 24.82
CA GLY A 130 -7.01 -8.82 25.35
C GLY A 130 -6.29 -7.99 24.28
N SER A 131 -5.50 -7.00 24.73
CA SER A 131 -4.81 -6.05 23.86
C SER A 131 -3.73 -6.76 23.01
N ASN A 132 -3.76 -6.51 21.70
CA ASN A 132 -2.73 -6.96 20.76
C ASN A 132 -2.24 -5.74 19.97
N GLU A 133 -1.02 -5.31 20.26
CA GLU A 133 -0.39 -4.12 19.67
C GLU A 133 -0.42 -4.13 18.14
N SER A 134 -0.23 -5.29 17.50
CA SER A 134 -0.28 -5.40 16.04
C SER A 134 -1.67 -5.14 15.47
N VAL A 135 -2.73 -5.52 16.20
CA VAL A 135 -4.12 -5.30 15.78
C VAL A 135 -4.52 -3.86 16.03
N GLU A 136 -4.12 -3.28 17.16
CA GLU A 136 -4.35 -1.86 17.47
C GLU A 136 -3.70 -0.94 16.43
N GLN A 137 -2.43 -1.17 16.11
CA GLN A 137 -1.72 -0.41 15.07
C GLN A 137 -2.35 -0.57 13.68
N ALA A 138 -2.85 -1.77 13.37
CA ALA A 138 -3.55 -2.03 12.13
C ALA A 138 -4.88 -1.25 12.06
N CYS A 139 -5.67 -1.27 13.14
CA CYS A 139 -6.90 -0.49 13.27
C CYS A 139 -6.64 1.02 13.08
N GLU A 140 -5.63 1.59 13.76
CA GLU A 140 -5.27 3.01 13.59
C GLU A 140 -4.90 3.36 12.15
N THR A 141 -4.14 2.47 11.49
CA THR A 141 -3.72 2.68 10.10
C THR A 141 -4.92 2.73 9.15
N ILE A 142 -5.89 1.82 9.36
CA ILE A 142 -7.11 1.75 8.57
C ILE A 142 -8.01 2.98 8.80
N ILE A 143 -8.16 3.43 10.05
CA ILE A 143 -8.91 4.65 10.40
C ILE A 143 -8.30 5.86 9.67
N ARG A 144 -6.98 6.04 9.79
CA ARG A 144 -6.26 7.16 9.15
C ARG A 144 -6.40 7.15 7.63
N ALA A 145 -6.41 5.97 7.00
CA ALA A 145 -6.61 5.86 5.57
C ALA A 145 -8.04 6.22 5.16
N HIS A 146 -9.05 5.79 5.92
CA HIS A 146 -10.45 6.13 5.68
C HIS A 146 -10.69 7.63 5.77
N GLU A 147 -10.13 8.31 6.77
CA GLU A 147 -10.24 9.77 6.90
C GLU A 147 -9.68 10.51 5.69
N ARG A 148 -8.54 10.06 5.16
CA ARG A 148 -7.91 10.64 3.97
C ARG A 148 -8.76 10.40 2.72
N ASN A 149 -9.21 9.17 2.53
CA ASN A 149 -10.05 8.79 1.39
C ASN A 149 -11.39 9.57 1.41
N PHE A 150 -12.07 9.60 2.56
CA PHE A 150 -13.33 10.32 2.74
C PHE A 150 -13.17 11.82 2.49
N ARG A 151 -12.14 12.43 3.08
CA ARG A 151 -11.81 13.85 2.88
C ARG A 151 -11.59 14.17 1.40
N LYS A 152 -10.92 13.28 0.67
CA LYS A 152 -10.67 13.45 -0.76
C LYS A 152 -11.96 13.37 -1.58
N VAL A 153 -12.76 12.33 -1.37
CA VAL A 153 -14.04 12.14 -2.06
C VAL A 153 -14.94 13.36 -1.84
N LEU A 154 -15.05 13.83 -0.59
CA LEU A 154 -15.86 15.00 -0.26
C LEU A 154 -15.38 16.28 -0.96
N ARG A 155 -14.06 16.53 -0.98
CA ARG A 155 -13.48 17.67 -1.71
C ARG A 155 -13.76 17.60 -3.20
N SER A 156 -13.63 16.41 -3.80
CA SER A 156 -13.93 16.22 -5.22
C SER A 156 -15.37 16.58 -5.57
N ILE A 157 -16.33 16.24 -4.71
CA ILE A 157 -17.74 16.59 -4.88
C ILE A 157 -17.96 18.10 -4.71
N LEU A 158 -17.32 18.73 -3.73
CA LEU A 158 -17.43 20.18 -3.54
C LEU A 158 -16.87 20.97 -4.73
N TYR A 159 -15.74 20.52 -5.28
CA TYR A 159 -15.16 21.16 -6.46
C TYR A 159 -16.05 21.04 -7.70
N SER A 160 -16.71 19.89 -7.90
CA SER A 160 -17.62 19.72 -9.04
C SER A 160 -18.90 20.56 -8.91
N VAL A 161 -19.38 20.79 -7.68
CA VAL A 161 -20.53 21.66 -7.41
C VAL A 161 -20.17 23.15 -7.50
N GLN A 162 -18.99 23.53 -7.03
CA GLN A 162 -18.55 24.94 -7.05
C GLN A 162 -18.11 25.41 -8.43
N ASN A 163 -17.54 24.51 -9.23
CA ASN A 163 -17.18 24.74 -10.62
C ASN A 163 -17.95 23.74 -11.48
N PRO A 164 -19.29 23.89 -11.62
CA PRO A 164 -20.01 23.08 -12.58
C PRO A 164 -19.37 23.38 -13.93
N SER A 165 -18.83 22.34 -14.57
CA SER A 165 -18.36 22.45 -15.95
C SER A 165 -19.46 23.15 -16.76
N PRO A 166 -19.15 24.20 -17.54
CA PRO A 166 -20.10 24.73 -18.50
C PRO A 166 -20.28 23.67 -19.59
N THR A 167 -21.13 22.69 -19.34
CA THR A 167 -21.48 21.67 -20.35
C THR A 167 -22.82 22.02 -21.00
N ASP A 168 -22.71 22.21 -22.32
CA ASP A 168 -23.61 21.62 -23.31
C ASP A 168 -25.00 22.20 -23.59
N TRP A 169 -25.32 23.41 -23.13
CA TRP A 169 -26.53 24.12 -23.64
C TRP A 169 -26.24 25.16 -24.72
N GLU A 170 -24.99 25.62 -24.88
CA GLU A 170 -24.64 26.64 -25.90
C GLU A 170 -24.19 26.05 -27.25
N ALA A 171 -23.88 24.74 -27.33
CA ALA A 171 -23.47 24.09 -28.58
C ALA A 171 -24.65 23.56 -29.44
N HIS A 172 -25.88 23.59 -28.92
CA HIS A 172 -27.09 23.11 -29.62
C HIS A 172 -28.05 24.23 -30.06
N VAL A 173 -27.67 25.50 -29.91
CA VAL A 173 -28.49 26.67 -30.28
C VAL A 173 -27.82 27.56 -31.34
N ALA A 174 -26.76 27.08 -32.00
CA ALA A 174 -26.16 27.75 -33.17
C ALA A 174 -26.70 27.19 -34.48
#